data_AF-A0A420T6Q5-F1
#
_entry.id   AF-A0A420T6Q5-F1
#
_cell.length_a   1.000
_cell.length_b   1.000
_cell.length_c   1.000
_cell.angle_alpha   90.00
_cell.angle_beta   90.00
_cell.angle_gamma   90.00
#
_symmetry.space_group_name_H-M   'P 1'
#
loop_
_entity.id
_entity.type
_entity.pdbx_description
1 polymer ?
#
loop_
_entity_poly.entity_id
_entity_poly.type
_entity_poly.pdbx_seq_one_letter_code
_entity_poly.pdbx_strand_id
1 'polypeptide(L)'
;MLLSFWYTDPQDHTGAWYWIGIAISLAQGIGLHRNPRSSSRARQIYPREQALRRRIWWSCVVRDRWVSLAKGHPMRIHGEDCDLPFPTSQDVLQELDSVADDAKRRFIPADSAALTSLWLRLVHISDVLGGILRLHYRVSGPDPTMDDIDKYAQQIGSLSATNSGIMDEWCDTLSIHAYQIDLFYQSVIPFVHSLRTWCWLVSSSANE
;
A
#
# COMPACT_ATOMS: atom_id res chain seq x y z
N MET A 1 -13.27 4.21 -3.85
CA MET A 1 -12.49 3.94 -2.61
C MET A 1 -13.34 4.03 -1.36
N LEU A 2 -14.16 5.06 -1.13
CA LEU A 2 -15.02 5.12 0.06
C LEU A 2 -15.97 3.91 0.21
N LEU A 3 -16.48 3.39 -0.92
CA LEU A 3 -17.32 2.19 -0.96
C LEU A 3 -16.58 0.88 -0.65
N SER A 4 -15.24 0.86 -0.58
CA SER A 4 -14.51 -0.34 -0.16
C SER A 4 -14.63 -0.63 1.34
N PHE A 5 -15.19 0.31 2.10
CA PHE A 5 -15.44 0.19 3.54
C PHE A 5 -16.92 -0.05 3.86
N TRP A 6 -17.78 -0.05 2.84
CA TRP A 6 -19.19 -0.34 3.01
C TRP A 6 -19.41 -1.85 3.04
N TYR A 7 -19.80 -2.34 4.21
CA TYR A 7 -20.36 -3.66 4.41
C TYR A 7 -21.86 -3.48 4.59
N THR A 8 -22.65 -3.91 3.62
CA THR A 8 -24.13 -3.83 3.71
C THR A 8 -24.66 -4.83 4.74
N ASP A 9 -23.93 -5.92 4.97
CA ASP A 9 -24.21 -7.00 5.92
C ASP A 9 -22.87 -7.57 6.43
N PRO A 10 -22.75 -8.04 7.69
CA PRO A 10 -21.61 -8.82 8.16
C PRO A 10 -21.20 -10.00 7.26
N GLN A 11 -22.13 -10.53 6.46
CA GLN A 11 -21.93 -11.59 5.48
C GLN A 11 -21.65 -11.08 4.06
N ASP A 12 -21.72 -9.77 3.77
CA ASP A 12 -21.34 -9.22 2.47
C ASP A 12 -19.83 -8.99 2.39
N HIS A 13 -19.10 -10.10 2.45
CA HIS A 13 -17.66 -10.14 2.26
C HIS A 13 -17.23 -9.85 0.82
N THR A 14 -18.14 -9.83 -0.18
CA THR A 14 -17.77 -9.66 -1.60
C THR A 14 -17.77 -8.21 -2.09
N GLY A 15 -18.60 -7.34 -1.48
CA GLY A 15 -18.75 -5.95 -1.91
C GLY A 15 -17.43 -5.18 -1.99
N ALA A 16 -16.58 -5.26 -0.96
CA ALA A 16 -15.29 -4.55 -0.95
C ALA A 16 -14.37 -4.99 -2.12
N TRP A 17 -14.26 -6.29 -2.40
CA TRP A 17 -13.42 -6.81 -3.48
C TRP A 17 -13.95 -6.39 -4.85
N TYR A 18 -15.27 -6.38 -5.03
CA TYR A 18 -15.94 -5.90 -6.24
C TYR A 18 -15.69 -4.41 -6.49
N TRP A 19 -15.96 -3.56 -5.50
CA TRP A 19 -15.79 -2.10 -5.62
C TRP A 19 -14.35 -1.68 -5.81
N ILE A 20 -13.39 -2.39 -5.18
CA ILE A 20 -11.97 -2.21 -5.44
C ILE A 20 -11.65 -2.58 -6.90
N GLY A 21 -12.17 -3.70 -7.40
CA GLY A 21 -12.00 -4.11 -8.80
C GLY A 21 -12.46 -3.04 -9.79
N ILE A 22 -13.63 -2.43 -9.56
CA ILE A 22 -14.12 -1.31 -10.37
C ILE A 22 -13.16 -0.11 -10.29
N ALA A 23 -12.77 0.29 -9.07
CA ALA A 23 -11.88 1.43 -8.88
C ALA A 23 -10.53 1.24 -9.60
N ILE A 24 -9.96 0.04 -9.54
CA ILE A 24 -8.71 -0.33 -10.23
C ILE A 24 -8.91 -0.26 -11.74
N SER A 25 -9.98 -0.85 -12.26
CA SER A 25 -10.28 -0.86 -13.70
C SER A 25 -10.41 0.56 -14.26
N LEU A 26 -11.12 1.45 -13.54
CA LEU A 26 -11.26 2.85 -13.91
C LEU A 26 -9.92 3.59 -13.84
N ALA A 27 -9.15 3.39 -12.77
CA ALA A 27 -7.85 4.02 -12.59
C ALA A 27 -6.85 3.59 -13.68
N GLN A 28 -6.87 2.31 -14.07
CA GLN A 28 -6.07 1.80 -15.17
C GLN A 28 -6.54 2.35 -16.52
N GLY A 29 -7.85 2.38 -16.76
CA GLY A 29 -8.44 2.90 -18.00
C GLY A 29 -8.09 4.35 -18.31
N ILE A 30 -7.94 5.20 -17.29
CA ILE A 30 -7.48 6.60 -17.45
C ILE A 30 -5.96 6.78 -17.29
N GLY A 31 -5.21 5.68 -17.13
CA GLY A 31 -3.75 5.67 -17.09
C GLY A 31 -3.13 6.17 -15.79
N LEU A 32 -3.81 6.06 -14.64
CA LEU A 32 -3.24 6.53 -13.35
C LEU A 32 -2.00 5.75 -12.90
N HIS A 33 -1.89 4.48 -13.30
CA HIS A 33 -0.76 3.60 -13.03
C HIS A 33 0.51 3.96 -13.80
N ARG A 34 0.41 4.86 -14.78
CA ARG A 34 1.50 5.21 -15.68
C ARG A 34 2.14 6.53 -15.29
N ASN A 35 3.47 6.59 -15.33
CA ASN A 35 4.21 7.83 -15.15
C ASN A 35 3.90 8.76 -16.33
N PRO A 36 3.34 9.96 -16.09
CA PRO A 36 3.04 10.89 -17.16
C PRO A 36 4.23 11.16 -18.06
N ARG A 37 5.44 11.22 -17.48
CA ARG A 37 6.72 11.58 -18.14
C ARG A 37 7.04 10.76 -19.39
N SER A 38 6.46 9.57 -19.56
CA SER A 38 6.64 8.72 -20.74
C SER A 38 5.87 9.19 -21.98
N SER A 39 4.95 10.16 -21.84
CA SER A 39 4.05 10.59 -22.92
C SER A 39 4.26 12.06 -23.33
N SER A 40 4.04 12.39 -24.61
CA SER A 40 4.02 13.79 -25.09
C SER A 40 2.99 14.66 -24.36
N ARG A 41 1.95 14.03 -23.78
CA ARG A 41 0.88 14.62 -22.96
C ARG A 41 1.32 14.96 -21.53
N ALA A 42 2.44 14.42 -21.04
CA ALA A 42 3.00 14.74 -19.71
C ALA A 42 3.24 16.23 -19.50
N ARG A 43 3.68 16.91 -20.58
CA ARG A 43 4.04 18.34 -20.56
C ARG A 43 2.85 19.25 -20.27
N GLN A 44 1.63 18.71 -20.27
CA GLN A 44 0.40 19.45 -20.03
C GLN A 44 -0.23 19.18 -18.65
N ILE A 45 0.32 18.25 -17.86
CA ILE A 45 -0.27 17.88 -16.56
C ILE A 45 0.33 18.74 -15.45
N TYR A 46 -0.52 19.54 -14.79
CA TYR A 46 -0.12 20.40 -13.68
C TYR A 46 0.37 19.58 -12.46
N PRO A 47 1.33 20.10 -11.66
CA PRO A 47 1.88 19.39 -10.50
C PRO A 47 0.81 18.87 -9.52
N ARG A 48 -0.23 19.67 -9.26
CA ARG A 48 -1.37 19.29 -8.40
C ARG A 48 -2.12 18.06 -8.92
N GLU A 49 -2.32 17.97 -10.23
CA GLU A 49 -2.98 16.81 -10.84
C GLU A 49 -2.09 15.57 -10.71
N GLN A 50 -0.77 15.70 -10.88
CA GLN A 50 0.16 14.58 -10.69
C GLN A 50 0.14 14.06 -9.25
N ALA A 51 0.09 14.95 -8.26
CA ALA A 51 -0.03 14.60 -6.85
C ALA A 51 -1.34 13.84 -6.55
N LEU A 52 -2.47 14.31 -7.11
CA LEU A 52 -3.76 13.62 -6.98
C LEU A 52 -3.73 12.23 -7.63
N ARG A 53 -3.17 12.11 -8.84
CA ARG A 53 -3.02 10.82 -9.54
C ARG A 53 -2.22 9.81 -8.70
N ARG A 54 -1.08 10.24 -8.13
CA ARG A 54 -0.26 9.42 -7.21
C ARG A 54 -1.07 8.93 -6.01
N ARG A 55 -1.79 9.83 -5.33
CA ARG A 55 -2.58 9.47 -4.15
C ARG A 55 -3.72 8.50 -4.46
N ILE A 56 -4.44 8.71 -5.57
CA ILE A 56 -5.52 7.80 -5.99
C ILE A 56 -4.95 6.43 -6.35
N TRP A 57 -3.90 6.38 -7.17
CA TRP A 57 -3.30 5.12 -7.61
C TRP A 57 -2.77 4.32 -6.41
N TRP A 58 -1.91 4.93 -5.58
CA TRP A 58 -1.33 4.23 -4.43
C TRP A 58 -2.37 3.84 -3.39
N SER A 59 -3.49 4.57 -3.28
CA SER A 59 -4.62 4.12 -2.47
C SER A 59 -5.23 2.82 -3.02
N CYS A 60 -5.42 2.72 -4.35
CA CYS A 60 -5.94 1.51 -5.00
C CYS A 60 -5.02 0.32 -4.75
N VAL A 61 -3.72 0.55 -4.94
CA VAL A 61 -2.66 -0.41 -4.70
C VAL A 61 -2.72 -0.94 -3.26
N VAL A 62 -2.72 -0.05 -2.24
CA VAL A 62 -2.85 -0.43 -0.82
C VAL A 62 -4.07 -1.33 -0.61
N ARG A 63 -5.25 -0.93 -1.11
CA ARG A 63 -6.48 -1.72 -0.91
C ARG A 63 -6.43 -3.08 -1.60
N ASP A 64 -5.91 -3.16 -2.83
CA ASP A 64 -5.81 -4.41 -3.57
C ASP A 64 -4.99 -5.46 -2.80
N ARG A 65 -3.83 -5.06 -2.28
CA ARG A 65 -2.91 -5.93 -1.53
C ARG A 65 -3.53 -6.44 -0.24
N TRP A 66 -4.10 -5.55 0.57
CA TRP A 66 -4.69 -5.93 1.87
C TRP A 66 -5.95 -6.79 1.73
N VAL A 67 -6.79 -6.50 0.74
CA VAL A 67 -7.98 -7.33 0.48
C VAL A 67 -7.61 -8.68 -0.12
N SER A 68 -6.60 -8.72 -1.00
CA SER A 68 -6.07 -9.96 -1.56
C SER A 68 -5.50 -10.85 -0.47
N LEU A 69 -4.71 -10.28 0.45
CA LEU A 69 -4.21 -10.98 1.63
C LEU A 69 -5.35 -11.54 2.48
N ALA A 70 -6.31 -10.71 2.86
CA ALA A 70 -7.41 -11.10 3.75
C ALA A 70 -8.32 -12.19 3.14
N LYS A 71 -8.48 -12.21 1.81
CA LYS A 71 -9.32 -13.19 1.10
C LYS A 71 -8.56 -14.40 0.54
N GLY A 72 -7.24 -14.37 0.60
CA GLY A 72 -6.41 -15.37 -0.05
C GLY A 72 -6.51 -15.37 -1.59
N HIS A 73 -6.76 -14.21 -2.21
CA HIS A 73 -6.88 -14.08 -3.66
C HIS A 73 -5.61 -13.51 -4.30
N PRO A 74 -5.35 -13.80 -5.59
CA PRO A 74 -4.36 -13.04 -6.37
C PRO A 74 -4.71 -11.56 -6.45
N MET A 75 -3.68 -10.72 -6.45
CA MET A 75 -3.81 -9.28 -6.67
C MET A 75 -4.26 -8.97 -8.10
N ARG A 76 -4.96 -7.86 -8.29
CA ARG A 76 -5.30 -7.34 -9.63
C ARG A 76 -4.20 -6.45 -10.19
N ILE A 77 -3.46 -5.77 -9.31
CA ILE A 77 -2.39 -4.87 -9.70
C ILE A 77 -1.06 -5.61 -9.62
N HIS A 78 -0.41 -5.76 -10.78
CA HIS A 78 0.96 -6.24 -10.86
C HIS A 78 1.92 -5.06 -10.96
N GLY A 79 2.99 -5.08 -10.16
CA GLY A 79 3.98 -4.00 -10.14
C GLY A 79 4.68 -3.80 -11.49
N GLU A 80 4.85 -4.87 -12.26
CA GLU A 80 5.48 -4.86 -13.59
C GLU A 80 4.71 -4.00 -14.62
N ASP A 81 3.41 -3.81 -14.43
CA ASP A 81 2.57 -3.01 -15.34
C ASP A 81 2.61 -1.50 -15.01
N CYS A 82 3.22 -1.13 -13.89
CA CYS A 82 3.12 0.19 -13.27
C CYS A 82 4.49 0.88 -13.18
N ASP A 83 4.57 2.15 -13.60
CA ASP A 83 5.80 2.96 -13.52
C ASP A 83 5.59 4.28 -12.75
N LEU A 84 4.41 4.48 -12.14
CA LEU A 84 4.13 5.64 -11.31
C LEU A 84 4.98 5.62 -10.01
N PRO A 85 5.74 6.69 -9.71
CA PRO A 85 6.60 6.72 -8.52
C PRO A 85 5.79 6.77 -7.23
N PHE A 86 6.43 6.39 -6.12
CA PHE A 86 5.89 6.52 -4.77
C PHE A 86 5.40 7.95 -4.48
N PRO A 87 4.34 8.10 -3.69
CA PRO A 87 3.88 9.40 -3.25
C PRO A 87 4.86 9.99 -2.22
N THR A 88 4.85 11.31 -2.12
CA THR A 88 5.65 12.09 -1.16
C THR A 88 4.74 12.82 -0.18
N SER A 89 5.30 13.35 0.91
CA SER A 89 4.52 14.15 1.86
C SER A 89 3.92 15.40 1.21
N GLN A 90 4.65 16.01 0.26
CA GLN A 90 4.17 17.17 -0.50
C GLN A 90 2.92 16.86 -1.32
N ASP A 91 2.76 15.63 -1.83
CA ASP A 91 1.58 15.24 -2.60
C ASP A 91 0.27 15.35 -1.80
N VAL A 92 0.37 15.24 -0.47
CA VAL A 92 -0.76 15.38 0.45
C VAL A 92 -0.82 16.81 1.00
N LEU A 93 0.27 17.30 1.60
CA LEU A 93 0.28 18.54 2.36
C LEU A 93 0.01 19.78 1.48
N GLN A 94 0.55 19.82 0.26
CA GLN A 94 0.33 20.96 -0.64
C GLN A 94 -1.14 21.15 -1.01
N GLU A 95 -1.92 20.07 -1.09
CA GLU A 95 -3.36 20.19 -1.31
C GLU A 95 -4.06 20.75 -0.08
N LEU A 96 -3.67 20.31 1.12
CA LEU A 96 -4.23 20.82 2.37
C LEU A 96 -3.98 22.32 2.50
N ASP A 97 -2.80 22.82 2.08
CA ASP A 97 -2.49 24.25 2.08
C ASP A 97 -3.45 25.08 1.22
N SER A 98 -4.05 24.49 0.17
CA SER A 98 -5.01 25.17 -0.71
C SER A 98 -6.44 25.25 -0.14
N VAL A 99 -6.72 24.60 0.99
CA VAL A 99 -8.03 24.62 1.65
C VAL A 99 -8.23 25.93 2.41
N ALA A 100 -9.45 26.48 2.38
CA ALA A 100 -9.79 27.69 3.13
C ALA A 100 -9.59 27.49 4.65
N ASP A 101 -9.09 28.52 5.35
CA ASP A 101 -8.68 28.39 6.76
C ASP A 101 -9.81 27.94 7.70
N ASP A 102 -11.04 28.38 7.46
CA ASP A 102 -12.21 27.93 8.22
C ASP A 102 -12.43 26.41 8.07
N ALA A 103 -12.37 25.91 6.84
CA ALA A 103 -12.50 24.49 6.56
C ALA A 103 -11.30 23.69 7.09
N LYS A 104 -10.08 24.22 7.02
CA LYS A 104 -8.89 23.60 7.61
C LYS A 104 -9.08 23.38 9.11
N ARG A 105 -9.48 24.42 9.85
CA ARG A 105 -9.69 24.36 11.31
C ARG A 105 -10.78 23.37 11.71
N ARG A 106 -11.80 23.19 10.86
CA ARG A 106 -12.97 22.36 11.18
C ARG A 106 -12.81 20.89 10.80
N PHE A 107 -12.10 20.60 9.71
CA PHE A 107 -12.11 19.26 9.10
C PHE A 107 -10.73 18.61 8.93
N ILE A 108 -9.64 19.37 9.06
CA ILE A 108 -8.29 18.84 8.90
C ILE A 108 -7.66 18.66 10.28
N PRO A 109 -7.22 17.44 10.64
CA PRO A 109 -6.51 17.22 11.89
C PRO A 109 -5.22 18.05 11.98
N ALA A 110 -4.91 18.58 13.17
CA ALA A 110 -3.67 19.32 13.42
C ALA A 110 -2.43 18.47 13.08
N ASP A 111 -2.51 17.16 13.34
CA ASP A 111 -1.43 16.20 13.10
C ASP A 111 -1.34 15.70 11.65
N SER A 112 -1.88 16.46 10.68
CA SER A 112 -1.91 16.08 9.26
C SER A 112 -0.55 15.66 8.68
N ALA A 113 0.55 16.28 9.14
CA ALA A 113 1.91 15.89 8.76
C ALA A 113 2.28 14.48 9.27
N ALA A 114 1.97 14.16 10.53
CA ALA A 114 2.21 12.84 11.10
C ALA A 114 1.33 11.77 10.45
N LEU A 115 0.04 12.08 10.23
CA LEU A 115 -0.89 11.20 9.49
C LEU A 115 -0.43 10.94 8.06
N THR A 116 0.16 11.94 7.41
CA THR A 116 0.77 11.79 6.07
C THR A 116 1.94 10.82 6.12
N SER A 117 2.87 10.97 7.07
CA SER A 117 4.00 10.05 7.25
C SER A 117 3.55 8.62 7.52
N LEU A 118 2.51 8.46 8.34
CA LEU A 118 1.87 7.17 8.60
C LEU A 118 1.28 6.56 7.32
N TRP A 119 0.55 7.32 6.51
CA TRP A 119 0.03 6.84 5.23
C TRP A 119 1.15 6.44 4.25
N LEU A 120 2.24 7.21 4.17
CA LEU A 120 3.40 6.86 3.33
C LEU A 120 4.04 5.54 3.80
N ARG A 121 4.18 5.35 5.12
CA ARG A 121 4.65 4.07 5.69
C ARG A 121 3.72 2.92 5.29
N LEU A 122 2.41 3.10 5.38
CA LEU A 122 1.44 2.10 4.93
C LEU A 122 1.59 1.77 3.43
N VAL A 123 1.83 2.77 2.59
CA VAL A 123 2.08 2.58 1.15
C VAL A 123 3.30 1.68 0.93
N HIS A 124 4.41 1.95 1.62
CA HIS A 124 5.62 1.15 1.53
C HIS A 124 5.45 -0.28 2.07
N ILE A 125 4.79 -0.46 3.21
CA ILE A 125 4.48 -1.80 3.76
C ILE A 125 3.65 -2.58 2.74
N SER A 126 2.65 -1.94 2.17
CA SER A 126 1.80 -2.56 1.16
C SER A 126 2.62 -2.96 -0.07
N ASP A 127 3.61 -2.15 -0.49
CA ASP A 127 4.48 -2.48 -1.61
C ASP A 127 5.27 -3.75 -1.43
N VAL A 128 5.91 -3.87 -0.27
CA VAL A 128 6.62 -5.09 0.12
C VAL A 128 5.66 -6.28 0.19
N LEU A 129 4.47 -6.10 0.78
CA LEU A 129 3.43 -7.14 0.80
C LEU A 129 3.06 -7.60 -0.62
N GLY A 130 2.93 -6.68 -1.57
CA GLY A 130 2.63 -7.03 -2.97
C GLY A 130 3.70 -7.94 -3.58
N GLY A 131 4.98 -7.65 -3.33
CA GLY A 131 6.09 -8.51 -3.75
C GLY A 131 6.03 -9.91 -3.13
N ILE A 132 5.76 -9.99 -1.82
CA ILE A 132 5.61 -11.24 -1.08
C ILE A 132 4.42 -12.07 -1.61
N LEU A 133 3.26 -11.44 -1.81
CA LEU A 133 2.08 -12.10 -2.37
C LEU A 133 2.35 -12.59 -3.79
N ARG A 134 3.10 -11.82 -4.59
CA ARG A 134 3.49 -12.27 -5.93
C ARG A 134 4.35 -13.53 -5.87
N LEU A 135 5.26 -13.67 -4.91
CA LEU A 135 6.01 -14.91 -4.71
C LEU A 135 5.10 -16.08 -4.27
N HIS A 136 4.17 -15.82 -3.36
CA HIS A 136 3.29 -16.85 -2.80
C HIS A 136 2.23 -17.38 -3.79
N TYR A 137 1.69 -16.52 -4.65
CA TYR A 137 0.63 -16.89 -5.60
C TYR A 137 1.13 -17.21 -7.02
N ARG A 138 2.44 -17.20 -7.27
CA ARG A 138 2.97 -17.45 -8.62
C ARG A 138 2.81 -18.93 -8.98
N VAL A 139 2.05 -19.20 -10.04
CA VAL A 139 1.79 -20.57 -10.54
C VAL A 139 2.90 -21.07 -11.47
N SER A 140 3.66 -20.18 -12.11
CA SER A 140 4.72 -20.55 -13.07
C SER A 140 5.91 -19.61 -12.99
N GLY A 141 7.12 -20.16 -13.04
CA GLY A 141 8.39 -19.44 -12.90
C GLY A 141 9.38 -20.20 -12.00
N PRO A 142 10.65 -19.78 -11.95
CA PRO A 142 11.66 -20.43 -11.12
C PRO A 142 11.36 -20.19 -9.64
N ASP A 143 11.32 -21.23 -8.79
CA ASP A 143 10.98 -21.10 -7.37
C ASP A 143 11.68 -19.91 -6.69
N PRO A 144 11.00 -19.21 -5.76
CA PRO A 144 11.60 -18.09 -5.06
C PRO A 144 12.88 -18.52 -4.35
N THR A 145 13.95 -17.78 -4.60
CA THR A 145 15.24 -18.02 -3.94
C THR A 145 15.26 -17.42 -2.54
N MET A 146 16.20 -17.86 -1.70
CA MET A 146 16.39 -17.25 -0.38
C MET A 146 16.73 -15.75 -0.50
N ASP A 147 17.49 -15.36 -1.54
CA ASP A 147 17.84 -13.97 -1.82
C ASP A 147 16.60 -13.12 -2.15
N ASP A 148 15.64 -13.66 -2.91
CA ASP A 148 14.37 -12.98 -3.20
C ASP A 148 13.58 -12.71 -1.91
N ILE A 149 13.56 -13.69 -1.00
CA ILE A 149 12.85 -13.59 0.27
C ILE A 149 13.57 -12.63 1.21
N ASP A 150 14.89 -12.69 1.28
CA ASP A 150 15.72 -11.85 2.14
C ASP A 150 15.68 -10.39 1.71
N LYS A 151 15.58 -10.11 0.40
CA LYS A 151 15.29 -8.77 -0.12
C LYS A 151 14.02 -8.19 0.50
N TYR A 152 12.91 -8.94 0.48
CA TYR A 152 11.65 -8.44 1.07
C TYR A 152 11.70 -8.39 2.60
N ALA A 153 12.43 -9.32 3.25
CA ALA A 153 12.66 -9.29 4.68
C ALA A 153 13.44 -8.04 5.13
N GLN A 154 14.46 -7.64 4.38
CA GLN A 154 15.23 -6.42 4.64
C GLN A 154 14.38 -5.17 4.40
N GLN A 155 13.61 -5.14 3.31
CA GLN A 155 12.72 -4.03 3.01
C GLN A 155 11.66 -3.85 4.10
N ILE A 156 10.96 -4.91 4.52
CA ILE A 156 9.99 -4.79 5.62
C ILE A 156 10.68 -4.40 6.92
N GLY A 157 11.84 -4.98 7.26
CA GLY A 157 12.59 -4.64 8.47
C GLY A 157 12.97 -3.15 8.57
N SER A 158 13.29 -2.52 7.44
CA SER A 158 13.55 -1.07 7.36
C SER A 158 12.32 -0.19 7.67
N LEU A 159 11.12 -0.75 7.59
CA LEU A 159 9.83 -0.10 7.85
C LEU A 159 9.30 -0.36 9.28
N SER A 160 10.10 -0.99 10.14
CA SER A 160 9.81 -1.13 11.56
C SER A 160 9.57 0.23 12.20
N ALA A 161 8.71 0.30 13.22
CA ALA A 161 8.35 1.56 13.86
C ALA A 161 9.62 2.24 14.41
N THR A 162 9.97 3.40 13.86
CA THR A 162 11.18 4.14 14.25
C THR A 162 11.02 4.84 15.61
N ASN A 163 9.79 4.98 16.13
CA ASN A 163 9.47 5.81 17.30
C ASN A 163 8.51 5.12 18.29
N SER A 164 8.88 3.94 18.79
CA SER A 164 8.20 3.32 19.95
C SER A 164 8.29 4.15 21.24
N GLY A 165 9.05 5.27 21.26
CA GLY A 165 9.23 6.15 22.42
C GLY A 165 8.50 7.50 22.40
N ILE A 166 7.70 7.82 21.36
CA ILE A 166 7.04 9.15 21.22
C ILE A 166 5.50 9.05 21.25
N MET A 167 4.94 7.87 21.57
CA MET A 167 3.49 7.66 21.51
C MET A 167 2.72 8.31 22.68
N ASP A 168 3.39 8.67 23.79
CA ASP A 168 2.74 9.21 25.00
C ASP A 168 2.21 10.66 24.82
N GLU A 169 2.67 11.40 23.81
CA GLU A 169 2.24 12.79 23.54
C GLU A 169 1.27 12.92 22.35
N TRP A 170 0.89 11.83 21.71
CA TRP A 170 0.04 11.86 20.53
C TRP A 170 -1.44 11.95 20.89
N CYS A 171 -2.21 12.72 20.11
CA CYS A 171 -3.67 12.69 20.20
C CYS A 171 -4.20 11.28 19.89
N ASP A 172 -5.29 10.88 20.56
CA ASP A 172 -5.95 9.57 20.40
C ASP A 172 -6.12 9.14 18.93
N THR A 173 -6.50 10.08 18.05
CA THR A 173 -6.69 9.79 16.63
C THR A 173 -5.39 9.37 15.95
N LEU A 174 -4.29 10.07 16.23
CA LEU A 174 -2.97 9.75 15.68
C LEU A 174 -2.47 8.40 16.21
N SER A 175 -2.67 8.15 17.51
CA SER A 175 -2.32 6.88 18.16
C SER A 175 -3.05 5.70 17.55
N ILE A 176 -4.36 5.81 17.32
CA ILE A 176 -5.16 4.76 16.64
C ILE A 176 -4.59 4.43 15.26
N HIS A 177 -4.26 5.45 14.46
CA HIS A 177 -3.69 5.23 13.13
C HIS A 177 -2.30 4.61 13.19
N ALA A 178 -1.47 5.01 14.15
CA ALA A 178 -0.15 4.42 14.35
C ALA A 178 -0.25 2.93 14.71
N TYR A 179 -1.07 2.59 15.70
CA TYR A 179 -1.30 1.18 16.07
C TYR A 179 -1.87 0.37 14.91
N GLN A 180 -2.78 0.93 14.12
CA GLN A 180 -3.32 0.26 12.95
C GLN A 180 -2.23 -0.05 11.91
N ILE A 181 -1.31 0.88 11.66
CA ILE A 181 -0.21 0.68 10.71
C ILE A 181 0.83 -0.30 11.25
N ASP A 182 1.08 -0.29 12.55
CA ASP A 182 1.94 -1.29 13.18
C ASP A 182 1.31 -2.69 13.11
N LEU A 183 -0.01 -2.81 13.27
CA LEU A 183 -0.71 -4.08 13.05
C LEU A 183 -0.55 -4.57 11.60
N PHE A 184 -0.71 -3.67 10.63
CA PHE A 184 -0.43 -3.99 9.23
C PHE A 184 1.02 -4.45 9.04
N TYR A 185 2.01 -3.73 9.56
CA TYR A 185 3.41 -4.13 9.53
C TYR A 185 3.62 -5.54 10.10
N GLN A 186 3.14 -5.79 11.32
CA GLN A 186 3.29 -7.08 12.00
C GLN A 186 2.63 -8.23 11.23
N SER A 187 1.51 -7.97 10.55
CA SER A 187 0.80 -8.99 9.77
C SER A 187 1.57 -9.48 8.53
N VAL A 188 2.55 -8.72 8.03
CA VAL A 188 3.38 -9.12 6.88
C VAL A 188 4.47 -10.12 7.28
N ILE A 189 5.00 -10.01 8.51
CA ILE A 189 6.15 -10.79 9.00
C ILE A 189 5.95 -12.31 8.88
N PRO A 190 4.80 -12.91 9.29
CA PRO A 190 4.58 -14.34 9.18
C PRO A 190 4.70 -14.89 7.75
N PHE A 191 4.33 -14.10 6.73
CA PHE A 191 4.42 -14.53 5.34
C PHE A 191 5.87 -14.64 4.87
N VAL A 192 6.75 -13.74 5.33
CA VAL A 192 8.19 -13.82 5.06
C VAL A 192 8.78 -15.08 5.68
N HIS A 193 8.44 -15.36 6.95
CA HIS A 193 8.89 -16.58 7.61
C HIS A 193 8.37 -17.85 6.94
N SER A 194 7.10 -17.87 6.54
CA SER A 194 6.50 -18.99 5.82
C SER A 194 7.23 -19.29 4.50
N LEU A 195 7.56 -18.26 3.71
CA LEU A 195 8.33 -18.41 2.48
C LEU A 195 9.75 -18.94 2.76
N ARG A 196 10.45 -18.43 3.79
CA ARG A 196 11.78 -18.92 4.18
C ARG A 196 11.75 -20.40 4.56
N THR A 197 10.79 -20.81 5.38
CA THR A 197 10.65 -22.22 5.78
C THR A 197 10.36 -23.12 4.58
N TRP A 198 9.47 -22.69 3.69
CA TRP A 198 9.16 -23.44 2.47
C TRP A 198 10.39 -23.60 1.56
N CYS A 199 11.12 -22.50 1.28
CA CYS A 199 12.32 -22.53 0.45
C CYS A 199 13.42 -23.42 1.05
N TRP A 200 13.59 -23.39 2.37
CA TRP A 200 14.54 -24.27 3.08
C TRP A 200 14.16 -25.75 2.96
N LEU A 201 12.87 -26.10 3.10
CA LEU A 201 12.39 -27.47 2.93
C LEU A 201 12.62 -27.99 1.50
N VAL A 202 12.29 -27.18 0.49
CA VAL A 202 12.50 -27.55 -0.93
C VAL A 202 13.99 -27.77 -1.21
N SER A 203 14.85 -26.86 -0.77
CA SER A 203 16.31 -26.97 -0.95
C SER A 203 16.90 -28.18 -0.23
N SER A 204 16.35 -28.56 0.94
CA SER A 204 16.81 -29.71 1.70
C SER A 204 16.40 -31.03 1.03
N SER A 205 15.18 -31.10 0.49
CA SER A 205 14.70 -32.29 -0.24
C SER A 205 15.39 -32.53 -1.59
N ALA A 206 16.01 -31.50 -2.17
CA ALA A 206 16.75 -31.62 -3.43
C ALA A 206 18.21 -32.11 -3.23
N ASN A 207 18.70 -32.11 -1.99
CA ASN A 207 20.05 -32.53 -1.62
C ASN A 207 20.10 -33.96 -1.02
N GLU A 208 18.95 -34.63 -0.92
CA GLU A 208 18.81 -36.06 -0.57
C GLU A 208 18.64 -36.92 -1.83
#